data_AF-A0A838F9L7-F1
#
_entry.id   AF-A0A838F9L7-F1
#
_cell.length_a   1.000
_cell.length_b   1.000
_cell.length_c   1.000
_cell.angle_alpha   90.00
_cell.angle_beta   90.00
_cell.angle_gamma   90.00
#
_symmetry.space_group_name_H-M   'P 1'
#
loop_
_entity.id
_entity.type
_entity.pdbx_description
1 polymer ?
#
loop_
_entity_poly.entity_id
_entity_poly.type
_entity_poly.pdbx_seq_one_letter_code
_entity_poly.pdbx_strand_id
1 'polypeptide(L)' 'PKEPIPPGGKGQIEVQFDSKGRSGLQNKTVTVTANTDPSQTVLNISSNVDKKN' A
#
# COMPACT_ATOMS: atom_id res chain seq x y z
N PRO A 1 1.25 -7.58 -8.42
CA PRO A 1 0.66 -8.62 -9.30
C PRO A 1 0.24 -8.05 -10.67
N LYS A 2 0.75 -8.64 -11.76
CA LYS A 2 0.40 -8.25 -13.14
C LYS A 2 -0.66 -9.15 -13.78
N GLU A 3 -0.96 -10.29 -13.16
CA GLU A 3 -1.91 -11.27 -13.69
C GLU A 3 -3.33 -11.08 -13.10
N PRO A 4 -4.39 -11.31 -13.89
CA PRO A 4 -5.77 -11.26 -13.40
C PRO A 4 -6.02 -12.27 -12.27
N ILE A 5 -6.73 -11.83 -11.22
CA ILE A 5 -7.12 -12.69 -10.09
C ILE A 5 -8.57 -13.17 -10.35
N PRO A 6 -8.84 -14.49 -10.38
CA PRO A 6 -10.18 -15.00 -10.60
C PRO A 6 -11.10 -14.77 -9.38
N PRO A 7 -12.43 -14.85 -9.53
CA PRO A 7 -13.37 -14.76 -8.41
C PRO A 7 -13.05 -15.76 -7.29
N GLY A 8 -12.99 -15.30 -6.04
CA GLY A 8 -12.59 -16.12 -4.88
C GLY A 8 -11.08 -16.41 -4.79
N GLY A 9 -10.29 -15.98 -5.77
CA GLY A 9 -8.83 -16.06 -5.75
C GLY A 9 -8.22 -15.08 -4.74
N LYS A 10 -6.99 -15.38 -4.33
CA LYS A 10 -6.16 -14.50 -3.50
C LYS A 10 -4.99 -14.00 -4.32
N GLY A 11 -4.60 -12.74 -4.13
CA GLY A 11 -3.40 -12.15 -4.70
C GLY A 11 -2.64 -11.35 -3.65
N GLN A 12 -1.35 -11.10 -3.92
CA GLN A 12 -0.48 -10.34 -3.03
C GLN A 12 0.05 -9.10 -3.75
N ILE A 13 -0.01 -7.95 -3.06
CA ILE A 13 0.60 -6.69 -3.51
C ILE A 13 1.73 -6.40 -2.52
N GLU A 14 2.97 -6.49 -2.98
CA GLU A 14 4.12 -6.07 -2.20
C GLU A 14 4.33 -4.56 -2.37
N VAL A 15 4.44 -3.85 -1.26
CA VAL A 15 4.70 -2.40 -1.21
C VAL A 15 5.95 -2.16 -0.38
N GLN A 16 6.87 -1.36 -0.92
CA GLN A 16 8.09 -0.96 -0.25
C GLN A 16 8.06 0.54 0.06
N PHE A 17 8.39 0.90 1.29
CA PHE A 17 8.54 2.28 1.72
C PHE A 17 10.01 2.55 2.05
N ASP A 18 10.66 3.43 1.29
CA ASP A 18 12.01 3.92 1.62
C ASP A 18 11.91 5.08 2.61
N SER A 19 12.37 4.82 3.84
CA SER A 19 12.42 5.79 4.94
C SER A 19 13.69 6.65 4.94
N LYS A 20 14.66 6.40 4.04
CA LYS A 20 15.93 7.14 4.00
C LYS A 20 15.69 8.63 3.81
N GLY A 21 16.25 9.43 4.71
CA GLY A 21 16.10 10.90 4.71
C GLY A 21 14.73 11.41 5.16
N ARG A 22 13.81 10.53 5.57
CA ARG A 22 12.51 10.90 6.16
C ARG A 22 12.59 10.84 7.68
N SER A 23 11.79 11.65 8.35
CA SER A 23 11.65 11.62 9.81
C SER A 23 10.27 12.09 10.24
N GLY A 24 9.83 11.69 11.44
CA GLY A 24 8.52 12.04 11.99
C GLY A 24 7.38 11.25 11.35
N LEU A 25 6.15 11.72 11.57
CA LEU A 25 4.93 11.03 11.13
C LEU A 25 4.81 11.03 9.60
N GLN A 26 4.56 9.85 9.04
CA GLN A 26 4.38 9.58 7.63
C GLN A 26 3.02 8.89 7.44
N ASN A 27 2.10 9.58 6.77
CA ASN A 27 0.82 9.01 6.33
C ASN A 27 0.89 8.84 4.80
N LYS A 28 0.76 7.60 4.33
CA LYS A 28 0.75 7.25 2.91
C LYS A 28 -0.52 6.52 2.55
N THR A 29 -1.13 6.90 1.44
CA THR A 29 -2.34 6.29 0.94
C THR A 29 -2.00 5.44 -0.28
N VAL A 30 -2.44 4.18 -0.26
CA VAL A 30 -2.36 3.25 -1.38
C VAL A 30 -3.79 3.02 -1.88
N THR A 31 -4.06 3.41 -3.11
CA THR A 31 -5.35 3.16 -3.77
C THR A 31 -5.19 2.01 -4.74
N VAL A 32 -5.94 0.94 -4.52
CA VAL A 32 -6.02 -0.22 -5.41
C VAL A 32 -7.26 -0.06 -6.27
N THR A 33 -7.07 0.11 -7.58
CA THR A 33 -8.15 0.12 -8.57
C THR A 33 -8.23 -1.25 -9.23
N ALA A 34 -9.42 -1.84 -9.23
CA ALA A 34 -9.68 -3.16 -9.82
C ALA A 34 -11.05 -3.20 -10.51
N ASN A 35 -11.27 -4.23 -11.32
CA ASN A 35 -12.56 -4.55 -11.95
C ASN A 35 -13.51 -5.28 -10.98
N THR A 36 -13.59 -4.80 -9.74
CA THR A 36 -14.44 -5.33 -8.66
C THR A 36 -15.56 -4.34 -8.31
N ASP A 37 -16.51 -4.75 -7.48
CA ASP A 37 -17.48 -3.84 -6.87
C ASP A 37 -17.34 -3.92 -5.33
N PRO A 38 -16.82 -2.88 -4.66
CA PRO A 38 -16.40 -1.59 -5.20
C PRO A 38 -15.13 -1.65 -6.07
N SER A 39 -15.00 -0.73 -7.02
CA SER A 39 -13.88 -0.67 -7.98
C SER A 39 -12.58 -0.12 -7.39
N GLN A 40 -12.67 0.52 -6.23
CA GLN A 40 -11.52 1.08 -5.51
C GLN A 40 -11.50 0.61 -4.07
N THR A 41 -10.32 0.17 -3.63
CA THR A 41 -10.01 -0.10 -2.23
C THR A 41 -8.90 0.85 -1.81
N VAL A 42 -9.12 1.60 -0.73
CA VAL A 42 -8.16 2.58 -0.20
C VAL A 42 -7.54 2.04 1.08
N LEU A 43 -6.21 2.00 1.12
CA LEU A 43 -5.41 1.57 2.26
C LEU A 43 -4.59 2.76 2.77
N ASN A 44 -4.71 3.08 4.05
CA ASN A 44 -3.91 4.12 4.67
C ASN A 44 -2.82 3.49 5.54
N ILE A 45 -1.58 3.88 5.30
CA ILE A 45 -0.38 3.42 6.00
C ILE A 45 0.16 4.59 6.81
N SER A 46 0.04 4.48 8.13
CA SER A 46 0.62 5.44 9.08
C SER A 46 1.88 4.85 9.70
N SER A 47 2.97 5.61 9.70
CA SER A 47 4.25 5.22 10.29
C SER A 47 4.93 6.44 10.92
N ASN A 48 5.73 6.23 11.95
CA ASN A 48 6.62 7.26 12.50
C ASN A 48 8.06 6.86 12.20
N VAL A 49 8.82 7.72 11.51
CA VAL A 49 10.21 7.43 11.16
C VAL A 49 11.13 8.09 12.18
N ASP A 50 11.79 7.28 12.99
CA ASP A 50 12.80 7.76 13.92
C ASP A 50 14.05 8.23 13.15
N LYS A 51 14.62 9.36 13.58
CA LYS A 51 15.92 9.79 13.05
C LYS A 51 16.98 8.80 13.52
N LYS A 52 17.75 8.25 12.57
CA LYS A 52 18.97 7.54 12.92
C LYS A 52 19.93 8.56 13.53
N ASN A 53 20.28 8.38 14.80
CA ASN A 53 21.33 9.13 15.49
C ASN A 53 22.70 8.88 14.84
#